data_AF-T0TI69-F1
#
_entry.id   AF-T0TI69-F1
#
_cell.length_a   1.000
_cell.length_b   1.000
_cell.length_c   1.000
_cell.angle_alpha   90.00
_cell.angle_beta   90.00
_cell.angle_gamma   90.00
#
_symmetry.space_group_name_H-M   'P 1'
#
loop_
_entity.id
_entity.type
_entity.pdbx_description
1 polymer ?
#
loop_
_entity_poly.entity_id
_entity_poly.type
_entity_poly.pdbx_seq_one_letter_code
_entity_poly.pdbx_strand_id
1 'polypeptide(L)' 'MKNKDFNEANDIVYGVHAVTESLTANTGNKLYIQDDLRGKNVDKIKDLAAEKKVSISWTPKKHLMT' A
#
# COMPACT_ATOMS: atom_id res chain seq x y z
N MET A 1 29.33 4.31 -5.12
CA MET A 1 27.85 4.36 -5.17
C MET A 1 27.35 2.94 -5.27
N LYS A 2 26.61 2.43 -4.26
CA LYS A 2 26.07 1.07 -4.30
C LYS A 2 24.73 1.11 -5.02
N ASN A 3 24.67 0.48 -6.19
CA ASN A 3 23.41 0.21 -6.88
C ASN A 3 22.62 -0.73 -5.97
N LYS A 4 21.48 -0.25 -5.46
CA LYS A 4 20.52 -1.10 -4.77
C LYS A 4 19.78 -1.84 -5.86
N ASP A 5 20.17 -3.09 -6.08
CA ASP A 5 19.36 -4.06 -6.80
C ASP A 5 18.04 -4.22 -6.01
N PHE A 6 17.00 -3.49 -6.45
CA PHE A 6 15.64 -3.66 -5.95
C PHE A 6 15.16 -5.03 -6.44
N ASN A 7 14.93 -5.92 -5.49
CA ASN A 7 14.47 -7.28 -5.74
C ASN A 7 12.98 -7.22 -6.12
N GLU A 8 12.70 -7.00 -7.40
CA GLU A 8 11.41 -6.62 -8.02
C GLU A 8 10.19 -7.54 -7.71
N ALA A 9 10.37 -8.69 -7.07
CA ALA A 9 9.27 -9.61 -6.77
C ALA A 9 8.62 -9.44 -5.38
N ASN A 10 9.22 -8.68 -4.46
CA ASN A 10 8.74 -8.53 -3.06
C ASN A 10 8.30 -7.11 -2.67
N ASP A 11 8.29 -6.16 -3.62
CA ASP A 11 8.08 -4.74 -3.31
C ASP A 11 6.61 -4.34 -3.08
N ILE A 12 5.65 -5.21 -3.41
CA ILE A 12 4.22 -4.88 -3.32
C ILE A 12 3.46 -5.99 -2.60
N VAL A 13 2.81 -5.62 -1.50
CA VAL A 13 1.89 -6.48 -0.75
C VAL A 13 0.44 -6.15 -1.10
N TYR A 14 -0.39 -7.19 -1.17
CA TYR A 14 -1.81 -7.05 -1.51
C TYR A 14 -2.70 -7.64 -0.42
N GLY A 15 -3.89 -7.08 -0.29
CA GLY A 15 -4.89 -7.51 0.69
C GLY A 15 -4.73 -6.85 2.06
N VAL A 16 -5.85 -6.72 2.77
CA VAL A 16 -5.94 -5.93 4.02
C VAL A 16 -4.98 -6.43 5.08
N HIS A 17 -4.81 -7.75 5.23
CA HIS A 17 -3.97 -8.33 6.26
C HIS A 17 -2.48 -8.01 6.04
N ALA A 18 -1.94 -8.39 4.87
CA ALA A 18 -0.53 -8.16 4.54
C ALA A 18 -0.18 -6.65 4.48
N VAL A 19 -1.10 -5.81 4.02
CA VAL A 19 -0.95 -4.34 4.05
C VAL A 19 -0.89 -3.84 5.49
N THR A 20 -1.78 -4.32 6.37
CA THR A 20 -1.79 -3.93 7.79
C THR A 20 -0.49 -4.31 8.48
N GLU A 21 0.01 -5.53 8.24
CA GLU A 21 1.29 -5.99 8.79
C GLU A 21 2.46 -5.15 8.29
N SER A 22 2.50 -4.85 6.99
CA SER A 22 3.57 -4.05 6.38
C SER A 22 3.57 -2.59 6.88
N LEU A 23 2.39 -1.99 7.05
CA LEU A 23 2.26 -0.66 7.66
C LEU A 23 2.69 -0.70 9.13
N THR A 24 2.30 -1.74 9.88
CA THR A 24 2.67 -1.90 11.28
C THR A 24 4.19 -2.08 11.45
N ALA A 25 4.81 -2.84 10.55
CA ALA A 25 6.26 -3.10 10.52
C ALA A 25 7.08 -1.95 9.91
N ASN A 26 6.43 -0.88 9.43
CA ASN A 26 7.07 0.23 8.71
C ASN A 26 7.90 -0.20 7.49
N THR A 27 7.48 -1.27 6.81
CA THR A 27 8.15 -1.76 5.59
C THR A 27 7.55 -1.18 4.32
N GLY A 28 6.38 -0.53 4.40
CA GLY A 28 5.70 0.11 3.27
C GLY A 28 5.98 1.61 3.15
N ASN A 29 6.32 2.07 1.94
CA ASN A 29 6.60 3.50 1.67
C ASN A 29 5.41 4.26 1.06
N LYS A 30 4.48 3.54 0.41
CA LYS A 30 3.28 4.11 -0.22
C LYS A 30 2.14 3.09 -0.22
N LEU A 31 0.94 3.53 0.13
CA LEU A 31 -0.29 2.74 0.09
C LEU A 31 -1.10 3.12 -1.16
N TYR A 32 -1.39 2.14 -2.02
CA TYR A 32 -2.29 2.31 -3.15
C TYR A 32 -3.68 1.78 -2.81
N ILE A 33 -4.73 2.58 -3.05
CA ILE A 33 -6.12 2.22 -2.79
C ILE A 33 -6.92 2.43 -4.06
N GLN A 34 -7.72 1.44 -4.45
CA GLN A 34 -8.64 1.62 -5.58
C GLN A 34 -9.69 2.68 -5.27
N ASP A 35 -9.95 3.58 -6.22
CA ASP A 35 -10.90 4.70 -6.06
C ASP A 35 -12.31 4.25 -5.67
N ASP A 36 -12.74 3.06 -6.10
CA ASP A 36 -14.04 2.47 -5.80
C ASP A 36 -14.08 1.64 -4.51
N LEU A 37 -12.93 1.41 -3.87
CA LEU A 37 -12.85 0.64 -2.62
C LEU A 37 -13.42 1.46 -1.46
N ARG A 38 -14.39 0.88 -0.74
CA ARG A 38 -15.07 1.51 0.40
C ARG A 38 -15.27 0.51 1.54
N GLY A 39 -15.47 1.03 2.74
CA GLY A 39 -15.87 0.25 3.91
C GLY A 39 -14.82 0.23 5.02
N LYS A 40 -15.21 -0.37 6.16
CA LYS A 40 -14.48 -0.28 7.44
C LYS A 40 -13.01 -0.70 7.36
N ASN A 41 -12.66 -1.63 6.47
CA ASN A 41 -11.27 -2.07 6.31
C ASN A 41 -10.42 -1.03 5.58
N VAL A 42 -11.01 -0.30 4.61
CA VAL A 42 -10.34 0.79 3.89
C VAL A 42 -10.08 1.95 4.84
N ASP A 43 -11.04 2.28 5.69
CA ASP A 43 -10.89 3.34 6.70
C ASP A 43 -9.75 3.00 7.67
N LYS A 44 -9.73 1.77 8.21
CA LYS A 44 -8.66 1.31 9.11
C LYS A 44 -7.26 1.40 8.50
N ILE A 45 -7.06 0.95 7.26
CA ILE A 45 -5.73 1.00 6.64
C ILE A 45 -5.30 2.43 6.28
N LYS A 46 -6.25 3.33 6.01
CA LYS A 46 -5.99 4.76 5.78
C LYS A 46 -5.54 5.44 7.06
N ASP A 47 -6.24 5.19 8.16
CA ASP A 47 -5.89 5.73 9.47
C ASP A 47 -4.51 5.23 9.90
N LEU A 48 -4.23 3.93 9.70
CA LEU A 48 -2.92 3.35 9.98
C LEU A 48 -1.82 3.94 9.10
N ALA A 49 -2.06 4.11 7.80
CA ALA A 49 -1.09 4.75 6.91
C ALA A 49 -0.82 6.20 7.31
N ALA A 50 -1.84 6.96 7.73
CA ALA A 50 -1.69 8.32 8.21
C ALA A 50 -0.85 8.39 9.50
N GLU A 51 -1.11 7.49 10.47
CA GLU A 51 -0.32 7.38 11.71
C GLU A 51 1.16 7.10 11.40
N LYS A 52 1.42 6.17 10.47
CA LYS A 52 2.77 5.77 10.07
C LYS A 52 3.44 6.74 9.09
N LYS A 53 2.76 7.85 8.74
CA LYS A 53 3.22 8.85 7.75
C LYS A 53 3.50 8.25 6.37
N VAL A 54 2.79 7.17 6.02
CA VAL A 54 2.87 6.53 4.72
C VAL A 54 1.98 7.30 3.74
N SER A 55 2.53 7.63 2.57
CA SER A 55 1.78 8.35 1.54
C SER A 55 0.66 7.47 0.97
N ILE A 56 -0.53 8.02 0.81
CA ILE A 56 -1.69 7.32 0.23
C ILE A 56 -1.91 7.81 -1.20
N SER A 57 -2.08 6.89 -2.15
CA SER A 57 -2.40 7.19 -3.55
C SER A 57 -3.65 6.44 -3.96
N TRP A 58 -4.62 7.16 -4.51
CA TRP A 58 -5.82 6.56 -5.07
C TRP A 58 -5.58 6.21 -6.53
N THR A 59 -5.96 5.00 -6.93
CA THR A 59 -5.77 4.48 -8.28
C THR A 59 -7.09 4.04 -8.91
N PRO A 60 -7.40 4.48 -10.15
CA PRO A 60 -8.59 4.05 -10.84
C PRO A 60 -8.45 2.60 -11.32
N LYS A 61 -9.53 1.82 -11.22
CA LYS A 61 -9.58 0.40 -11.59
C LYS A 61 -9.12 0.10 -13.04
N LYS A 62 -9.26 1.07 -13.94
CA LYS A 62 -8.88 0.96 -15.38
C LYS A 62 -7.40 0.71 -15.65
N HIS A 63 -6.51 0.89 -14.66
CA HIS A 63 -5.06 0.69 -14.82
C HIS A 63 -4.55 -0.72 -14.45
N LEU A 64 -5.42 -1.62 -13.98
CA LEU A 64 -5.04 -2.98 -13.54
C LEU A 64 -5.41 -4.10 -14.55
N MET A 65 -5.85 -3.75 -15.77
CA MET A 65 -6.43 -4.69 -16.74
C MET A 65 -5.86 -4.57 -18.18
N THR A 66 -4.61 -4.16 -18.36
CA THR A 66 -3.95 -4.16 -19.68
C THR A 66 -2.62 -4.87 -19.61
#